data_AF-A0A6P5JNI4-F1
#
_entry.id   AF-A0A6P5JNI4-F1
#
_cell.length_a   1.000
_cell.length_b   1.000
_cell.length_c   1.000
_cell.angle_alpha   90.00
_cell.angle_beta   90.00
_cell.angle_gamma   90.00
#
_symmetry.space_group_name_H-M   'P 1'
#
loop_
_entity.id
_entity.type
_entity.pdbx_description
1 polymer ?
#
loop_
_entity_poly.entity_id
_entity_poly.type
_entity_poly.pdbx_seq_one_letter_code
_entity_poly.pdbx_strand_id
1 'polypeptide(L)'
;MGENASIWWNLLGEHPLCTAWKQEAEGSIYHLASILFIVGFMGGSGFFGLLYVFSLLGLGFLCSSVWAWVDVCAADIFSWNFILFIICFMQFVHVAYQVRSVTFDKEFYELYNSLFQPLGITLPVFRKIVLCCQVVSLEKEHCYAMQGKTPIDKLALLVSGRIRVTVDGEFLHYIFPLQFLDSPEWDSLRPTEEGIFQVTLTAETDCRYVAWRRKKLYLLFAQHRFISRLFSVLIGSDIADKLYALNDRCTWGRGQGIFTMNHTDASSLNELTTRDLTSELENLLPVPSNETTCENWREIHHLVFHVANICFIVALVIPTTLTLHMIFLRGLLTIGCALFIVWATLYRCALDIMIWNSAFLIVNLLHFLYLLYKKRPIKIEKELTGVYRRMFEPLRVPPELFKRLTGQFCNIQTLKKGQTYAAEDKTSVDDRLSILLKGKMKVSYRGHFLHNIYPCAFIDSPEFRSTQMNRGEKFQVTIVADDTCRFLCWSRERLTFFLESEPFLYEIFRYLIGKDITNKLYSLNDPTLNDKNAKRLERKPSLCSQISVMQMRNSMASSSDSEDGLQHFLRGTSTASSIQYSSC
;
A
#
# COMPACT_ATOMS: atom_id res chain seq x y z
N MET A 1 -41.56 -33.29 -25.61
CA MET A 1 -41.52 -32.34 -24.47
C MET A 1 -42.29 -32.91 -23.27
N GLY A 2 -41.92 -34.08 -22.75
CA GLY A 2 -42.63 -34.72 -21.64
C GLY A 2 -41.72 -35.07 -20.45
N GLU A 3 -40.59 -35.73 -20.73
CA GLU A 3 -39.78 -36.41 -19.71
C GLU A 3 -39.15 -35.47 -18.66
N ASN A 4 -38.78 -34.25 -19.06
CA ASN A 4 -38.25 -33.26 -18.10
C ASN A 4 -39.29 -32.88 -17.03
N ALA A 5 -40.59 -32.87 -17.35
CA ALA A 5 -41.63 -32.52 -16.38
C ALA A 5 -41.81 -33.63 -15.33
N SER A 6 -41.74 -34.90 -15.74
CA SER A 6 -41.79 -36.05 -14.81
C SER A 6 -40.56 -36.13 -13.89
N ILE A 7 -39.38 -35.74 -14.36
CA ILE A 7 -38.18 -35.71 -13.49
C ILE A 7 -38.38 -34.69 -12.36
N TRP A 8 -38.81 -33.46 -12.67
CA TRP A 8 -39.06 -32.44 -11.63
C TRP A 8 -40.24 -32.81 -10.72
N TRP A 9 -41.29 -33.46 -11.24
CA TRP A 9 -42.41 -33.93 -10.41
C TRP A 9 -42.02 -35.04 -9.45
N ASN A 10 -41.27 -36.05 -9.89
CA ASN A 10 -40.83 -37.12 -8.99
C ASN A 10 -39.83 -36.59 -7.95
N LEU A 11 -38.98 -35.65 -8.33
CA LEU A 11 -37.96 -35.04 -7.45
C LEU A 11 -38.51 -34.04 -6.41
N LEU A 12 -39.79 -33.64 -6.53
CA LEU A 12 -40.47 -32.72 -5.61
C LEU A 12 -41.76 -33.28 -5.00
N GLY A 13 -42.31 -34.36 -5.55
CA GLY A 13 -43.69 -34.82 -5.29
C GLY A 13 -43.85 -36.02 -4.36
N GLU A 14 -42.79 -36.76 -4.03
CA GLU A 14 -42.88 -37.93 -3.14
C GLU A 14 -42.90 -37.56 -1.64
N HIS A 15 -42.59 -36.32 -1.29
CA HIS A 15 -42.64 -35.85 0.10
C HIS A 15 -43.97 -35.11 0.39
N PRO A 16 -44.74 -35.53 1.41
CA PRO A 16 -45.99 -34.86 1.74
C PRO A 16 -45.71 -33.42 2.22
N LEU A 17 -46.37 -32.45 1.59
CA LEU A 17 -46.35 -31.07 2.05
C LEU A 17 -46.92 -31.00 3.48
N CYS A 18 -46.22 -30.28 4.33
CA CYS A 18 -46.50 -30.24 5.75
C CYS A 18 -47.78 -29.44 6.06
N THR A 19 -48.69 -30.05 6.82
CA THR A 19 -50.07 -29.55 7.05
C THR A 19 -50.29 -28.90 8.42
N ALA A 20 -49.38 -29.10 9.38
CA ALA A 20 -49.47 -28.55 10.72
C ALA A 20 -48.08 -28.27 11.32
N TRP A 21 -47.96 -27.19 12.10
CA TRP A 21 -46.69 -26.80 12.73
C TRP A 21 -46.37 -27.63 13.97
N LYS A 22 -45.08 -27.97 14.16
CA LYS A 22 -44.58 -28.56 15.40
C LYS A 22 -44.85 -27.58 16.55
N GLN A 23 -45.54 -28.05 17.59
CA GLN A 23 -45.91 -27.22 18.76
C GLN A 23 -44.77 -27.10 19.79
N GLU A 24 -43.82 -28.04 19.76
CA GLU A 24 -42.63 -28.03 20.59
C GLU A 24 -41.55 -27.13 19.98
N ALA A 25 -41.06 -26.16 20.75
CA ALA A 25 -39.86 -25.40 20.43
C ALA A 25 -38.63 -26.32 20.30
N GLU A 26 -37.57 -25.83 19.66
CA GLU A 26 -36.29 -26.55 19.58
C GLU A 26 -35.43 -26.36 20.85
N GLY A 27 -34.55 -27.32 21.13
CA GLY A 27 -33.76 -27.38 22.36
C GLY A 27 -32.87 -26.16 22.61
N SER A 28 -32.49 -25.91 23.86
CA SER A 28 -31.65 -24.76 24.25
C SER A 28 -30.30 -24.72 23.49
N ILE A 29 -29.76 -25.89 23.14
CA ILE A 29 -28.54 -26.06 22.33
C ILE A 29 -28.73 -25.48 20.91
N TYR A 30 -29.93 -25.63 20.31
CA TYR A 30 -30.27 -25.04 19.01
C TYR A 30 -30.34 -23.51 19.06
N HIS A 31 -30.93 -22.95 20.11
CA HIS A 31 -30.96 -21.50 20.31
C HIS A 31 -29.55 -20.93 20.55
N LEU A 32 -28.69 -21.62 21.30
CA LEU A 32 -27.28 -21.26 21.48
C LEU A 32 -26.51 -21.28 20.15
N ALA A 33 -26.65 -22.36 19.36
CA ALA A 33 -26.07 -22.45 18.03
C ALA A 33 -26.52 -21.29 17.12
N SER A 34 -27.80 -20.95 17.18
CA SER A 34 -28.39 -19.89 16.36
C SER A 34 -27.94 -18.48 16.77
N ILE A 35 -27.71 -18.23 18.05
CA ILE A 35 -27.06 -17.00 18.54
C ILE A 35 -25.62 -16.91 18.01
N LEU A 36 -24.84 -18.01 18.11
CA LEU A 36 -23.48 -18.08 17.57
C LEU A 36 -23.44 -17.83 16.05
N PHE A 37 -24.43 -18.32 15.30
CA PHE A 37 -24.58 -18.02 13.88
C PHE A 37 -24.87 -16.53 13.60
N ILE A 38 -25.82 -15.88 14.29
CA ILE A 38 -26.06 -14.43 14.11
C ILE A 38 -24.78 -13.64 14.38
N VAL A 39 -24.14 -13.86 15.53
CA VAL A 39 -22.95 -13.10 15.93
C VAL A 39 -21.78 -13.38 14.98
N GLY A 40 -21.59 -14.63 14.54
CA GLY A 40 -20.63 -14.98 13.48
C GLY A 40 -20.92 -14.28 12.15
N PHE A 41 -22.20 -14.17 11.75
CA PHE A 41 -22.60 -13.41 10.57
C PHE A 41 -22.40 -11.90 10.71
N MET A 42 -22.22 -11.32 11.91
CA MET A 42 -21.86 -9.91 12.06
C MET A 42 -20.37 -9.63 11.73
N GLY A 43 -19.54 -10.66 11.55
CA GLY A 43 -18.10 -10.53 11.32
C GLY A 43 -17.66 -9.80 10.04
N GLY A 44 -16.58 -9.02 10.17
CA GLY A 44 -16.02 -8.16 9.12
C GLY A 44 -15.14 -8.88 8.07
N SER A 45 -14.56 -8.11 7.15
CA SER A 45 -13.91 -8.61 5.92
C SER A 45 -12.37 -8.63 5.92
N GLY A 46 -11.71 -8.21 7.00
CA GLY A 46 -10.25 -8.34 7.18
C GLY A 46 -9.87 -9.70 7.78
N PHE A 47 -8.58 -10.02 7.89
CA PHE A 47 -8.11 -11.31 8.44
C PHE A 47 -8.66 -11.61 9.84
N PHE A 48 -8.64 -10.65 10.76
CA PHE A 48 -9.26 -10.80 12.09
C PHE A 48 -10.79 -10.95 12.03
N GLY A 49 -11.44 -10.34 11.04
CA GLY A 49 -12.87 -10.53 10.76
C GLY A 49 -13.16 -11.96 10.29
N LEU A 50 -12.34 -12.52 9.40
CA LEU A 50 -12.44 -13.91 8.96
C LEU A 50 -12.19 -14.90 10.11
N LEU A 51 -11.20 -14.65 10.99
CA LEU A 51 -10.99 -15.46 12.19
C LEU A 51 -12.23 -15.46 13.10
N TYR A 52 -12.83 -14.30 13.31
CA TYR A 52 -14.06 -14.15 14.10
C TYR A 52 -15.25 -14.88 13.45
N VAL A 53 -15.45 -14.74 12.13
CA VAL A 53 -16.49 -15.46 11.37
C VAL A 53 -16.29 -16.98 11.50
N PHE A 54 -15.12 -17.52 11.14
CA PHE A 54 -14.89 -18.96 11.12
C PHE A 54 -14.89 -19.59 12.52
N SER A 55 -14.44 -18.86 13.54
CA SER A 55 -14.52 -19.31 14.94
C SER A 55 -15.98 -19.44 15.40
N LEU A 56 -16.79 -18.39 15.25
CA LEU A 56 -18.18 -18.37 15.73
C LEU A 56 -19.11 -19.25 14.90
N LEU A 57 -18.96 -19.28 13.56
CA LEU A 57 -19.70 -20.23 12.74
C LEU A 57 -19.28 -21.67 13.04
N GLY A 58 -17.99 -21.93 13.29
CA GLY A 58 -17.50 -23.24 13.72
C GLY A 58 -18.14 -23.70 15.03
N LEU A 59 -18.15 -22.84 16.05
CA LEU A 59 -18.82 -23.13 17.32
C LEU A 59 -20.34 -23.32 17.15
N GLY A 60 -20.99 -22.53 16.30
CA GLY A 60 -22.40 -22.70 15.94
C GLY A 60 -22.67 -24.07 15.32
N PHE A 61 -21.91 -24.48 14.30
CA PHE A 61 -22.03 -25.79 13.67
C PHE A 61 -21.71 -26.95 14.63
N LEU A 62 -20.79 -26.77 15.57
CA LEU A 62 -20.52 -27.74 16.63
C LEU A 62 -21.73 -27.90 17.56
N CYS A 63 -22.32 -26.80 18.03
CA CYS A 63 -23.56 -26.83 18.83
C CYS A 63 -24.74 -27.44 18.05
N SER A 64 -24.93 -27.11 16.78
CA SER A 64 -25.95 -27.75 15.93
C SER A 64 -25.69 -29.24 15.70
N SER A 65 -24.42 -29.68 15.67
CA SER A 65 -24.08 -31.12 15.62
C SER A 65 -24.48 -31.83 16.91
N VAL A 66 -24.24 -31.21 18.08
CA VAL A 66 -24.65 -31.76 19.39
C VAL A 66 -26.17 -31.82 19.52
N TRP A 67 -26.90 -30.76 19.15
CA TRP A 67 -28.37 -30.76 19.09
C TRP A 67 -28.91 -31.87 18.17
N ALA A 68 -28.35 -32.02 16.97
CA ALA A 68 -28.75 -33.06 16.02
C ALA A 68 -28.52 -34.50 16.54
N TRP A 69 -27.53 -34.67 17.42
CA TRP A 69 -27.17 -35.95 18.04
C TRP A 69 -27.98 -36.27 19.31
N VAL A 70 -28.29 -35.26 20.14
CA VAL A 70 -28.96 -35.42 21.44
C VAL A 70 -30.48 -35.27 21.34
N ASP A 71 -30.95 -34.24 20.65
CA ASP A 71 -32.36 -33.82 20.68
C ASP A 71 -33.15 -34.30 19.43
N VAL A 72 -32.49 -34.43 18.27
CA VAL A 72 -33.19 -34.66 16.97
C VAL A 72 -33.04 -36.09 16.43
N CYS A 73 -31.98 -36.81 16.82
CA CYS A 73 -31.64 -38.14 16.32
C CYS A 73 -31.59 -38.22 14.77
N ALA A 74 -31.04 -37.18 14.11
CA ALA A 74 -31.05 -37.05 12.65
C ALA A 74 -29.64 -37.14 12.05
N ALA A 75 -29.35 -38.23 11.35
CA ALA A 75 -27.99 -38.61 10.94
C ALA A 75 -27.45 -37.70 9.83
N ASP A 76 -28.33 -37.24 8.93
CA ASP A 76 -28.02 -36.26 7.89
C ASP A 76 -27.76 -34.87 8.49
N ILE A 77 -28.62 -34.39 9.41
CA ILE A 77 -28.43 -33.10 10.09
C ILE A 77 -27.10 -33.09 10.87
N PHE A 78 -26.81 -34.16 11.61
CA PHE A 78 -25.52 -34.33 12.29
C PHE A 78 -24.35 -34.26 11.30
N SER A 79 -24.39 -35.06 10.22
CA SER A 79 -23.31 -35.16 9.24
C SER A 79 -23.01 -33.84 8.54
N TRP A 80 -24.04 -33.11 8.08
CA TRP A 80 -23.84 -31.82 7.41
C TRP A 80 -23.27 -30.75 8.35
N ASN A 81 -23.78 -30.65 9.58
CA ASN A 81 -23.24 -29.70 10.57
C ASN A 81 -21.81 -30.04 10.97
N PHE A 82 -21.47 -31.33 11.14
CA PHE A 82 -20.12 -31.76 11.49
C PHE A 82 -19.11 -31.49 10.36
N ILE A 83 -19.51 -31.70 9.09
CA ILE A 83 -18.71 -31.33 7.91
C ILE A 83 -18.49 -29.81 7.85
N LEU A 84 -19.53 -29.00 8.07
CA LEU A 84 -19.44 -27.54 8.09
C LEU A 84 -18.55 -27.03 9.24
N PHE A 85 -18.60 -27.67 10.42
CA PHE A 85 -17.67 -27.42 11.53
C PHE A 85 -16.22 -27.69 11.13
N ILE A 86 -15.91 -28.85 10.51
CA ILE A 86 -14.55 -29.19 10.05
C ILE A 86 -14.05 -28.16 9.03
N ILE A 87 -14.90 -27.74 8.08
CA ILE A 87 -14.53 -26.71 7.09
C ILE A 87 -14.23 -25.37 7.78
N CYS A 88 -15.08 -24.92 8.71
CA CYS A 88 -14.83 -23.71 9.50
C CYS A 88 -13.53 -23.80 10.30
N PHE A 89 -13.25 -24.93 10.95
CA PHE A 89 -12.02 -25.15 11.70
C PHE A 89 -10.77 -25.11 10.79
N MET A 90 -10.81 -25.77 9.63
CA MET A 90 -9.70 -25.76 8.67
C MET A 90 -9.47 -24.35 8.09
N GLN A 91 -10.53 -23.59 7.80
CA GLN A 91 -10.40 -22.19 7.36
C GLN A 91 -9.87 -21.28 8.48
N PHE A 92 -10.30 -21.48 9.73
CA PHE A 92 -9.76 -20.77 10.89
C PHE A 92 -8.25 -21.04 11.04
N VAL A 93 -7.82 -22.31 11.00
CA VAL A 93 -6.40 -22.68 11.06
C VAL A 93 -5.61 -22.09 9.88
N HIS A 94 -6.17 -22.13 8.66
CA HIS A 94 -5.53 -21.56 7.47
C HIS A 94 -5.33 -20.04 7.60
N VAL A 95 -6.36 -19.30 8.01
CA VAL A 95 -6.27 -17.84 8.22
C VAL A 95 -5.36 -17.51 9.42
N ALA A 96 -5.40 -18.29 10.49
CA ALA A 96 -4.53 -18.10 11.66
C ALA A 96 -3.05 -18.32 11.29
N TYR A 97 -2.75 -19.31 10.44
CA TYR A 97 -1.42 -19.52 9.89
C TYR A 97 -0.98 -18.36 8.97
N GLN A 98 -1.89 -17.83 8.13
CA GLN A 98 -1.58 -16.62 7.34
C GLN A 98 -1.24 -15.42 8.24
N VAL A 99 -1.98 -15.19 9.33
CA VAL A 99 -1.71 -14.10 10.29
C VAL A 99 -0.41 -14.34 11.08
N ARG A 100 -0.20 -15.53 11.64
CA ARG A 100 1.01 -15.87 12.42
C ARG A 100 2.29 -15.83 11.57
N SER A 101 2.21 -16.19 10.30
CA SER A 101 3.35 -16.14 9.37
C SER A 101 3.69 -14.71 8.90
N VAL A 102 3.06 -13.68 9.48
CA VAL A 102 3.24 -12.25 9.17
C VAL A 102 3.80 -11.47 10.38
N THR A 103 4.16 -12.15 11.49
CA THR A 103 5.02 -11.55 12.52
C THR A 103 6.40 -11.24 11.94
N PHE A 104 6.90 -10.03 12.18
CA PHE A 104 8.21 -9.55 11.75
C PHE A 104 9.09 -9.18 12.96
N ASP A 105 10.40 -9.14 12.76
CA ASP A 105 11.34 -8.56 13.73
C ASP A 105 11.05 -7.06 13.95
N LYS A 106 11.43 -6.54 15.13
CA LYS A 106 11.11 -5.15 15.54
C LYS A 106 11.51 -4.11 14.49
N GLU A 107 12.69 -4.24 13.90
CA GLU A 107 13.22 -3.34 12.86
C GLU A 107 12.31 -3.29 11.62
N PHE A 108 11.79 -4.44 11.18
CA PHE A 108 10.88 -4.53 10.04
C PHE A 108 9.48 -4.02 10.38
N TYR A 109 9.03 -4.16 11.63
CA TYR A 109 7.75 -3.60 12.08
C TYR A 109 7.80 -2.07 12.17
N GLU A 110 8.90 -1.51 12.68
CA GLU A 110 9.18 -0.07 12.73
C GLU A 110 9.27 0.53 11.31
N LEU A 111 10.04 -0.11 10.42
CA LEU A 111 10.10 0.23 9.00
C LEU A 111 8.72 0.16 8.32
N TYR A 112 7.92 -0.86 8.63
CA TYR A 112 6.56 -0.98 8.09
C TYR A 112 5.68 0.18 8.55
N ASN A 113 5.62 0.46 9.85
CA ASN A 113 4.75 1.48 10.42
C ASN A 113 5.09 2.89 9.90
N SER A 114 6.38 3.21 9.74
CA SER A 114 6.81 4.56 9.35
C SER A 114 6.87 4.80 7.84
N LEU A 115 7.12 3.77 7.01
CA LEU A 115 7.27 3.96 5.55
C LEU A 115 6.17 3.29 4.70
N PHE A 116 5.65 2.13 5.10
CA PHE A 116 4.75 1.33 4.25
C PHE A 116 3.28 1.40 4.68
N GLN A 117 2.98 1.45 5.98
CA GLN A 117 1.63 1.62 6.50
C GLN A 117 0.96 2.94 6.05
N PRO A 118 1.64 4.11 6.05
CA PRO A 118 1.02 5.37 5.61
C PRO A 118 0.62 5.34 4.13
N LEU A 119 1.35 4.55 3.32
CA LEU A 119 1.07 4.30 1.90
C LEU A 119 0.03 3.19 1.66
N GLY A 120 -0.73 2.78 2.69
CA GLY A 120 -1.80 1.78 2.56
C GLY A 120 -1.31 0.38 2.16
N ILE A 121 -0.01 0.09 2.35
CA ILE A 121 0.57 -1.20 2.02
C ILE A 121 0.15 -2.20 3.10
N THR A 122 -0.47 -3.31 2.71
CA THR A 122 -0.85 -4.34 3.67
C THR A 122 0.34 -5.24 4.03
N LEU A 123 0.41 -5.72 5.27
CA LEU A 123 1.48 -6.60 5.76
C LEU A 123 1.80 -7.79 4.81
N PRO A 124 0.84 -8.49 4.16
CA PRO A 124 1.16 -9.55 3.19
C PRO A 124 1.84 -9.08 1.90
N VAL A 125 1.72 -7.80 1.54
CA VAL A 125 2.51 -7.19 0.44
C VAL A 125 3.89 -6.81 0.95
N PHE A 126 3.99 -6.18 2.12
CA PHE A 126 5.27 -5.86 2.75
C PHE A 126 6.13 -7.12 2.97
N ARG A 127 5.53 -8.24 3.38
CA ARG A 127 6.22 -9.54 3.50
C ARG A 127 6.94 -9.96 2.21
N LYS A 128 6.35 -9.68 1.03
CA LYS A 128 7.00 -10.00 -0.26
C LYS A 128 8.19 -9.10 -0.57
N ILE A 129 8.18 -7.88 -0.06
CA ILE A 129 9.32 -6.94 -0.13
C ILE A 129 10.44 -7.42 0.81
N VAL A 130 10.11 -7.79 2.05
CA VAL A 130 11.07 -8.31 3.05
C VAL A 130 11.67 -9.67 2.66
N LEU A 131 10.88 -10.59 2.08
CA LEU A 131 11.35 -11.93 1.67
C LEU A 131 12.48 -11.94 0.62
N CYS A 132 12.78 -10.80 -0.01
CA CYS A 132 13.89 -10.68 -0.96
C CYS A 132 15.01 -9.73 -0.51
N CYS A 133 14.93 -9.23 0.73
CA CYS A 133 15.93 -8.34 1.34
C CYS A 133 16.91 -9.10 2.25
N GLN A 134 17.94 -8.39 2.74
CA GLN A 134 18.85 -8.82 3.80
C GLN A 134 19.09 -7.62 4.73
N VAL A 135 19.01 -7.81 6.06
CA VAL A 135 19.47 -6.80 7.03
C VAL A 135 21.00 -6.89 7.12
N VAL A 136 21.68 -5.74 7.16
CA VAL A 136 23.14 -5.66 7.26
C VAL A 136 23.53 -4.57 8.24
N SER A 137 24.40 -4.91 9.19
CA SER A 137 25.08 -3.95 10.06
C SER A 137 26.32 -3.37 9.37
N LEU A 138 26.63 -2.11 9.67
CA LEU A 138 27.81 -1.41 9.20
C LEU A 138 28.37 -0.59 10.36
N GLU A 139 29.53 -1.00 10.86
CA GLU A 139 30.23 -0.34 11.98
C GLU A 139 30.70 1.07 11.59
N LYS A 140 30.91 1.93 12.59
CA LYS A 140 31.43 3.28 12.38
C LYS A 140 32.74 3.31 11.54
N GLU A 141 32.89 4.39 10.78
CA GLU A 141 33.91 4.68 9.73
C GLU A 141 34.03 3.64 8.59
N HIS A 142 33.25 2.54 8.60
CA HIS A 142 33.23 1.61 7.46
C HIS A 142 32.45 2.18 6.28
N CYS A 143 32.89 1.84 5.06
CA CYS A 143 32.25 2.32 3.84
C CYS A 143 31.21 1.31 3.32
N TYR A 144 29.97 1.78 3.10
CA TYR A 144 28.94 1.06 2.34
C TYR A 144 29.31 0.93 0.86
N ALA A 145 29.89 2.00 0.31
CA ALA A 145 30.40 2.10 -1.06
C ALA A 145 31.61 3.05 -1.10
N MET A 146 32.53 2.79 -2.04
CA MET A 146 33.66 3.65 -2.37
C MET A 146 33.56 4.11 -3.82
N GLN A 147 33.77 5.41 -4.03
CA GLN A 147 33.80 6.06 -5.33
C GLN A 147 34.76 5.34 -6.30
N GLY A 148 34.29 5.09 -7.52
CA GLY A 148 35.06 4.45 -8.59
C GLY A 148 35.39 2.96 -8.36
N LYS A 149 34.95 2.34 -7.26
CA LYS A 149 35.33 0.96 -6.88
C LYS A 149 34.14 0.03 -6.63
N THR A 150 33.09 0.50 -5.96
CA THR A 150 31.94 -0.35 -5.61
C THR A 150 30.96 -0.44 -6.79
N PRO A 151 30.52 -1.64 -7.21
CA PRO A 151 29.49 -1.80 -8.23
C PRO A 151 28.08 -1.60 -7.65
N ILE A 152 27.15 -1.16 -8.50
CA ILE A 152 25.75 -0.87 -8.14
C ILE A 152 24.91 -2.17 -8.29
N ASP A 153 25.11 -3.12 -7.38
CA ASP A 153 24.52 -4.48 -7.43
C ASP A 153 23.23 -4.65 -6.62
N LYS A 154 22.83 -3.63 -5.86
CA LYS A 154 21.76 -3.62 -4.86
C LYS A 154 21.05 -2.26 -4.79
N LEU A 155 19.94 -2.23 -4.06
CA LEU A 155 19.28 -1.04 -3.52
C LEU A 155 19.24 -1.21 -1.99
N ALA A 156 19.51 -0.17 -1.21
CA ALA A 156 19.49 -0.23 0.25
C ALA A 156 18.77 0.96 0.90
N LEU A 157 18.13 0.71 2.04
CA LEU A 157 17.43 1.69 2.86
C LEU A 157 18.01 1.68 4.28
N LEU A 158 18.37 2.85 4.81
CA LEU A 158 18.91 3.00 6.16
C LEU A 158 17.79 2.84 7.19
N VAL A 159 18.00 1.99 8.20
CA VAL A 159 17.03 1.74 9.29
C VAL A 159 17.45 2.44 10.58
N SER A 160 18.74 2.43 10.90
CA SER A 160 19.29 3.15 12.04
C SER A 160 20.72 3.64 11.77
N GLY A 161 21.11 4.74 12.38
CA GLY A 161 22.43 5.37 12.23
C GLY A 161 22.46 6.54 11.23
N ARG A 162 23.65 7.03 10.88
CA ARG A 162 23.87 8.12 9.92
C ARG A 162 25.04 7.82 8.97
N ILE A 163 24.82 8.03 7.68
CA ILE A 163 25.84 7.85 6.62
C ILE A 163 26.30 9.22 6.11
N ARG A 164 27.61 9.43 6.03
CA ARG A 164 28.29 10.58 5.43
C ARG A 164 28.55 10.29 3.95
N VAL A 165 28.07 11.18 3.07
CA VAL A 165 28.32 11.13 1.62
C VAL A 165 29.46 12.07 1.25
N THR A 166 30.47 11.57 0.54
CA THR A 166 31.58 12.38 0.01
C THR A 166 31.85 12.12 -1.48
N VAL A 167 32.44 13.10 -2.17
CA VAL A 167 32.97 12.97 -3.54
C VAL A 167 34.34 13.62 -3.56
N ASP A 168 35.36 12.92 -4.06
CA ASP A 168 36.76 13.36 -4.11
C ASP A 168 37.32 13.78 -2.73
N GLY A 169 36.71 13.28 -1.65
CA GLY A 169 36.99 13.63 -0.25
C GLY A 169 36.09 14.73 0.33
N GLU A 170 35.50 15.58 -0.51
CA GLU A 170 34.62 16.69 -0.10
C GLU A 170 33.25 16.21 0.39
N PHE A 171 32.70 16.90 1.40
CA PHE A 171 31.46 16.49 2.07
C PHE A 171 30.19 16.98 1.36
N LEU A 172 29.42 16.04 0.81
CA LEU A 172 28.18 16.32 0.10
C LEU A 172 26.95 16.45 1.02
N HIS A 173 26.56 15.38 1.72
CA HIS A 173 25.40 15.39 2.62
C HIS A 173 25.40 14.22 3.61
N TYR A 174 24.45 14.22 4.56
CA TYR A 174 24.15 13.07 5.39
C TYR A 174 22.89 12.36 4.88
N ILE A 175 22.89 11.02 4.93
CA ILE A 175 21.71 10.19 4.74
C ILE A 175 21.26 9.70 6.13
N PHE A 176 19.96 9.83 6.38
CA PHE A 176 19.30 9.57 7.66
C PHE A 176 18.39 8.33 7.58
N PRO A 177 17.90 7.80 8.72
CA PRO A 177 16.96 6.67 8.72
C PRO A 177 15.73 6.91 7.84
N LEU A 178 15.21 5.83 7.27
CA LEU A 178 14.11 5.77 6.29
C LEU A 178 14.41 6.42 4.92
N GLN A 179 15.66 6.83 4.66
CA GLN A 179 16.14 7.23 3.33
C GLN A 179 16.91 6.07 2.66
N PHE A 180 16.94 6.08 1.32
CA PHE A 180 17.73 5.14 0.54
C PHE A 180 19.21 5.55 0.55
N LEU A 181 20.13 4.60 0.48
CA LEU A 181 21.57 4.88 0.39
C LEU A 181 21.96 5.24 -1.05
N ASP A 182 21.41 4.51 -2.02
CA ASP A 182 21.90 4.35 -3.39
C ASP A 182 20.80 4.60 -4.45
N SER A 183 19.82 5.42 -4.10
CA SER A 183 18.69 5.79 -4.95
C SER A 183 19.07 6.50 -6.27
N PRO A 184 19.98 7.51 -6.33
CA PRO A 184 20.43 8.08 -7.60
C PRO A 184 21.18 7.07 -8.48
N GLU A 185 22.07 6.29 -7.88
CA GLU A 185 22.85 5.24 -8.54
C GLU A 185 21.95 4.13 -9.10
N TRP A 186 20.88 3.78 -8.38
CA TRP A 186 19.93 2.77 -8.80
C TRP A 186 19.09 3.20 -10.01
N ASP A 187 18.54 4.42 -9.98
CA ASP A 187 17.53 4.92 -10.95
C ASP A 187 18.18 5.44 -12.25
N SER A 188 19.44 5.87 -12.18
CA SER A 188 20.23 6.29 -13.36
C SER A 188 20.65 5.12 -14.27
N LEU A 189 20.83 3.91 -13.74
CA LEU A 189 21.17 2.72 -14.52
C LEU A 189 19.94 1.99 -15.05
N ARG A 190 19.92 1.62 -16.32
CA ARG A 190 18.90 0.70 -16.87
C ARG A 190 19.07 -0.71 -16.27
N PRO A 191 18.04 -1.58 -16.30
CA PRO A 191 18.10 -2.90 -15.63
C PRO A 191 19.16 -3.87 -16.15
N THR A 192 19.70 -3.61 -17.35
CA THR A 192 20.76 -4.39 -18.02
C THR A 192 22.13 -3.72 -17.95
N GLU A 193 22.23 -2.53 -17.36
CA GLU A 193 23.49 -1.79 -17.25
C GLU A 193 24.15 -2.05 -15.90
N GLU A 194 25.46 -2.24 -15.93
CA GLU A 194 26.32 -2.27 -14.76
C GLU A 194 27.02 -0.92 -14.63
N GLY A 195 27.26 -0.48 -13.41
CA GLY A 195 27.88 0.81 -13.11
C GLY A 195 28.52 0.80 -11.73
N ILE A 196 29.33 1.81 -11.47
CA ILE A 196 30.08 2.00 -10.23
C ILE A 196 29.57 3.24 -9.48
N PHE A 197 29.64 3.19 -8.15
CA PHE A 197 29.31 4.33 -7.30
C PHE A 197 30.22 5.53 -7.63
N GLN A 198 29.61 6.68 -7.85
CA GLN A 198 30.32 7.95 -8.10
C GLN A 198 30.55 8.76 -6.82
N VAL A 199 30.06 8.26 -5.67
CA VAL A 199 30.22 8.86 -4.34
C VAL A 199 30.77 7.81 -3.37
N THR A 200 31.45 8.25 -2.32
CA THR A 200 31.82 7.40 -1.18
C THR A 200 30.78 7.56 -0.07
N LEU A 201 30.35 6.45 0.50
CA LEU A 201 29.30 6.37 1.52
C LEU A 201 29.90 5.76 2.79
N THR A 202 30.20 6.57 3.80
CA THR A 202 30.87 6.14 5.05
C THR A 202 29.92 6.22 6.25
N ALA A 203 29.91 5.21 7.10
CA ALA A 203 29.18 5.22 8.37
C ALA A 203 29.82 6.18 9.38
N GLU A 204 29.05 7.15 9.89
CA GLU A 204 29.53 8.11 10.90
C GLU A 204 29.14 7.68 12.33
N THR A 205 28.11 6.84 12.42
CA THR A 205 27.72 6.05 13.60
C THR A 205 27.64 4.59 13.18
N ASP A 206 27.50 3.68 14.14
CA ASP A 206 27.06 2.32 13.79
C ASP A 206 25.68 2.40 13.12
N CYS A 207 25.53 1.62 12.05
CA CYS A 207 24.39 1.68 11.14
C CYS A 207 23.78 0.30 10.92
N ARG A 208 22.48 0.25 10.62
CA ARG A 208 21.80 -0.91 10.06
C ARG A 208 21.00 -0.48 8.84
N TYR A 209 21.08 -1.26 7.77
CA TYR A 209 20.33 -1.03 6.55
C TYR A 209 19.71 -2.33 6.03
N VAL A 210 18.60 -2.19 5.31
CA VAL A 210 17.95 -3.28 4.58
C VAL A 210 18.36 -3.17 3.11
N ALA A 211 18.93 -4.24 2.55
CA ALA A 211 19.38 -4.28 1.15
C ALA A 211 18.64 -5.33 0.31
N TRP A 212 18.29 -4.95 -0.91
CA TRP A 212 17.67 -5.78 -1.95
C TRP A 212 18.64 -5.94 -3.12
N ARG A 213 19.07 -7.17 -3.45
CA ARG A 213 19.94 -7.42 -4.61
C ARG A 213 19.21 -7.09 -5.91
N ARG A 214 19.84 -6.35 -6.84
CA ARG A 214 19.24 -5.76 -8.04
C ARG A 214 18.43 -6.78 -8.87
N LYS A 215 19.04 -7.94 -9.15
CA LYS A 215 18.40 -9.05 -9.89
C LYS A 215 17.18 -9.65 -9.18
N LYS A 216 17.15 -9.72 -7.84
CA LYS A 216 15.98 -10.19 -7.06
C LYS A 216 14.86 -9.16 -7.03
N LEU A 217 15.19 -7.87 -6.89
CA LEU A 217 14.19 -6.80 -6.80
C LEU A 217 13.46 -6.59 -8.13
N TYR A 218 14.18 -6.63 -9.27
CA TYR A 218 13.54 -6.58 -10.59
C TYR A 218 12.64 -7.80 -10.87
N LEU A 219 12.96 -8.99 -10.36
CA LEU A 219 12.08 -10.16 -10.44
C LEU A 219 10.76 -9.92 -9.69
N LEU A 220 10.83 -9.34 -8.47
CA LEU A 220 9.64 -8.96 -7.70
C LEU A 220 8.83 -7.87 -8.44
N PHE A 221 9.48 -6.90 -9.06
CA PHE A 221 8.81 -5.86 -9.85
C PHE A 221 8.08 -6.42 -11.08
N ALA A 222 8.68 -7.39 -11.78
CA ALA A 222 8.06 -8.08 -12.92
C ALA A 222 6.83 -8.89 -12.50
N GLN A 223 6.91 -9.64 -11.39
CA GLN A 223 5.78 -10.37 -10.81
C GLN A 223 4.69 -9.43 -10.30
N HIS A 224 5.06 -8.29 -9.70
CA HIS A 224 4.14 -7.41 -8.97
C HIS A 224 4.31 -5.94 -9.39
N ARG A 225 3.64 -5.59 -10.50
CA ARG A 225 3.54 -4.21 -11.04
C ARG A 225 3.22 -3.14 -9.99
N PHE A 226 2.43 -3.47 -8.97
CA PHE A 226 2.13 -2.58 -7.83
C PHE A 226 3.39 -2.22 -7.03
N ILE A 227 4.23 -3.20 -6.69
CA ILE A 227 5.47 -2.98 -5.93
C ILE A 227 6.47 -2.20 -6.78
N SER A 228 6.54 -2.46 -8.09
CA SER A 228 7.33 -1.65 -9.04
C SER A 228 6.90 -0.17 -9.04
N ARG A 229 5.60 0.11 -9.05
CA ARG A 229 5.06 1.48 -9.00
C ARG A 229 5.34 2.17 -7.68
N LEU A 230 5.20 1.45 -6.56
CA LEU A 230 5.55 1.91 -5.21
C LEU A 230 7.04 2.30 -5.12
N PHE A 231 7.96 1.38 -5.40
CA PHE A 231 9.40 1.69 -5.33
C PHE A 231 9.79 2.84 -6.25
N SER A 232 9.20 2.92 -7.45
CA SER A 232 9.48 4.00 -8.39
C SER A 232 8.88 5.36 -8.00
N VAL A 233 8.01 5.46 -6.99
CA VAL A 233 7.66 6.77 -6.36
C VAL A 233 8.45 7.02 -5.09
N LEU A 234 8.79 5.98 -4.32
CA LEU A 234 9.68 6.07 -3.15
C LEU A 234 11.07 6.62 -3.54
N ILE A 235 11.75 5.95 -4.48
CA ILE A 235 13.07 6.33 -5.01
C ILE A 235 13.02 7.72 -5.63
N GLY A 236 11.99 7.99 -6.44
CA GLY A 236 11.81 9.28 -7.10
C GLY A 236 11.63 10.45 -6.14
N SER A 237 11.02 10.26 -4.97
CA SER A 237 10.99 11.31 -3.93
C SER A 237 12.33 11.47 -3.24
N ASP A 238 12.94 10.35 -2.83
CA ASP A 238 14.19 10.32 -2.05
C ASP A 238 15.34 11.03 -2.79
N ILE A 239 15.46 10.82 -4.10
CA ILE A 239 16.40 11.56 -4.97
C ILE A 239 16.16 13.08 -4.87
N ALA A 240 14.90 13.52 -4.94
CA ALA A 240 14.57 14.93 -4.83
C ALA A 240 14.79 15.48 -3.41
N ASP A 241 14.47 14.72 -2.34
CA ASP A 241 14.78 15.08 -0.95
C ASP A 241 16.29 15.34 -0.75
N LYS A 242 17.14 14.45 -1.26
CA LYS A 242 18.61 14.62 -1.25
C LYS A 242 19.06 15.87 -2.00
N LEU A 243 18.45 16.18 -3.14
CA LEU A 243 18.80 17.37 -3.94
C LEU A 243 18.42 18.68 -3.25
N TYR A 244 17.31 18.74 -2.50
CA TYR A 244 17.03 19.90 -1.64
C TYR A 244 18.05 20.01 -0.49
N ALA A 245 18.42 18.89 0.15
CA ALA A 245 19.45 18.85 1.21
C ALA A 245 20.89 19.20 0.75
N LEU A 246 21.14 19.16 -0.56
CA LEU A 246 22.33 19.73 -1.21
C LEU A 246 22.15 21.23 -1.46
N ASN A 247 21.01 21.64 -2.03
CA ASN A 247 20.74 23.04 -2.37
C ASN A 247 20.70 23.97 -1.14
N ASP A 248 20.10 23.55 -0.04
CA ASP A 248 20.02 24.36 1.20
C ASP A 248 21.40 24.70 1.76
N ARG A 249 22.40 23.84 1.54
CA ARG A 249 23.80 24.10 1.93
C ARG A 249 24.38 25.38 1.30
N CYS A 250 23.81 25.81 0.17
CA CYS A 250 24.17 27.04 -0.53
C CYS A 250 23.55 28.30 0.11
N THR A 251 22.50 28.15 0.93
CA THR A 251 21.82 29.25 1.63
C THR A 251 22.22 29.34 3.11
N TRP A 252 22.80 28.28 3.68
CA TRP A 252 23.21 28.13 5.08
C TRP A 252 24.38 29.03 5.56
N GLY A 253 24.59 30.17 4.91
CA GLY A 253 25.37 31.30 5.43
C GLY A 253 24.71 32.04 6.62
N ARG A 254 23.61 31.52 7.16
CA ARG A 254 23.00 31.81 8.48
C ARG A 254 22.15 30.60 8.89
N GLY A 255 22.31 30.15 10.13
CA GLY A 255 21.87 28.81 10.56
C GLY A 255 20.39 28.67 10.92
N GLN A 256 19.98 27.42 11.11
CA GLN A 256 18.73 27.04 11.80
C GLN A 256 19.02 26.57 13.23
N GLY A 257 18.06 26.80 14.13
CA GLY A 257 18.06 26.19 15.46
C GLY A 257 17.71 24.70 15.40
N ILE A 258 18.22 23.93 16.36
CA ILE A 258 17.96 22.50 16.49
C ILE A 258 16.54 22.27 16.99
N PHE A 259 15.70 21.57 16.21
CA PHE A 259 14.45 21.01 16.72
C PHE A 259 14.71 19.70 17.47
N THR A 260 14.80 19.78 18.80
CA THR A 260 14.80 18.60 19.68
C THR A 260 13.38 18.04 19.80
N MET A 261 13.18 16.81 19.37
CA MET A 261 11.92 16.09 19.55
C MET A 261 11.96 15.34 20.89
N ASN A 262 11.28 15.86 21.92
CA ASN A 262 11.23 15.21 23.23
C ASN A 262 10.39 13.93 23.16
N HIS A 263 10.92 12.85 23.75
CA HIS A 263 10.09 11.73 24.19
C HIS A 263 9.16 12.18 25.32
N THR A 264 7.90 11.76 25.28
CA THR A 264 7.02 11.68 26.45
C THR A 264 6.91 10.22 26.87
N ASP A 265 7.21 9.94 28.13
CA ASP A 265 7.11 8.59 28.68
C ASP A 265 5.65 8.14 28.81
N ALA A 266 5.38 6.90 28.43
CA ALA A 266 4.09 6.26 28.64
C ALA A 266 4.08 5.58 30.01
N SER A 267 3.42 6.19 30.99
CA SER A 267 3.30 5.63 32.34
C SER A 267 2.29 4.48 32.42
N SER A 268 2.67 3.49 33.22
CA SER A 268 1.91 2.32 33.68
C SER A 268 0.38 2.45 33.72
N LEU A 269 -0.31 1.47 33.13
CA LEU A 269 -1.69 1.12 33.45
C LEU A 269 -1.68 -0.29 34.07
N ASN A 270 -2.41 -0.48 35.18
CA ASN A 270 -2.17 -1.58 36.10
C ASN A 270 -2.58 -2.97 35.59
N GLU A 271 -1.86 -3.99 36.04
CA GLU A 271 -2.27 -5.38 35.94
C GLU A 271 -3.54 -5.64 36.77
N LEU A 272 -4.44 -6.49 36.26
CA LEU A 272 -5.53 -7.07 37.05
C LEU A 272 -5.25 -8.56 37.25
N THR A 273 -4.77 -8.94 38.43
CA THR A 273 -4.52 -10.33 38.80
C THR A 273 -5.83 -11.09 39.01
N THR A 274 -5.96 -12.24 38.35
CA THR A 274 -7.10 -13.16 38.53
C THR A 274 -6.63 -14.48 39.14
N ARG A 275 -6.98 -14.70 40.40
CA ARG A 275 -7.03 -16.01 41.08
C ARG A 275 -7.73 -15.87 42.44
N ASP A 276 -8.85 -16.57 42.60
CA ASP A 276 -8.98 -17.63 43.61
C ASP A 276 -10.23 -18.48 43.29
N LEU A 277 -10.20 -19.78 43.63
CA LEU A 277 -11.26 -20.74 43.31
C LEU A 277 -11.20 -21.99 44.23
N THR A 278 -11.87 -21.93 45.38
CA THR A 278 -12.30 -23.07 46.22
C THR A 278 -13.28 -22.57 47.30
N SER A 279 -14.24 -23.31 47.84
CA SER A 279 -15.05 -24.45 47.34
C SER A 279 -16.04 -24.90 48.42
N GLU A 280 -17.35 -24.79 48.20
CA GLU A 280 -18.46 -25.40 48.98
C GLU A 280 -19.65 -25.54 47.99
N LEU A 281 -20.34 -26.67 47.77
CA LEU A 281 -20.72 -27.84 48.60
C LEU A 281 -21.83 -27.45 49.61
N GLU A 282 -23.06 -27.97 49.58
CA GLU A 282 -23.69 -28.98 48.70
C GLU A 282 -25.24 -28.88 48.66
N ASN A 283 -25.86 -29.54 47.68
CA ASN A 283 -27.22 -30.15 47.68
C ASN A 283 -28.49 -29.34 48.03
N LEU A 284 -29.54 -29.53 47.21
CA LEU A 284 -30.80 -30.18 47.63
C LEU A 284 -31.73 -30.51 46.43
N LEU A 285 -31.70 -31.77 45.98
CA LEU A 285 -32.79 -32.53 45.32
C LEU A 285 -33.34 -32.05 43.93
N PRO A 286 -34.02 -32.93 43.16
CA PRO A 286 -33.65 -34.32 42.88
C PRO A 286 -33.59 -34.61 41.36
N VAL A 287 -32.81 -35.61 40.95
CA VAL A 287 -32.67 -36.02 39.54
C VAL A 287 -33.79 -36.99 39.14
N PRO A 288 -34.57 -36.73 38.08
CA PRO A 288 -35.25 -37.76 37.31
C PRO A 288 -34.26 -38.36 36.30
N SER A 289 -34.03 -39.67 36.37
CA SER A 289 -33.12 -40.39 35.47
C SER A 289 -33.85 -41.15 34.38
N ASN A 290 -33.22 -41.22 33.20
CA ASN A 290 -33.65 -41.92 31.97
C ASN A 290 -34.84 -41.20 31.28
N GLU A 291 -34.85 -40.94 29.97
CA GLU A 291 -34.14 -41.55 28.83
C GLU A 291 -33.60 -40.46 27.88
N THR A 292 -32.34 -40.54 27.42
CA THR A 292 -31.72 -39.53 26.51
C THR A 292 -30.78 -40.14 25.45
N THR A 293 -31.02 -41.39 25.06
CA THR A 293 -30.25 -42.08 24.01
C THR A 293 -31.14 -42.40 22.81
N CYS A 294 -30.81 -41.83 21.64
CA CYS A 294 -31.49 -42.06 20.36
C CYS A 294 -31.48 -43.54 19.93
N GLU A 295 -32.56 -44.27 20.23
CA GLU A 295 -32.70 -45.68 19.79
C GLU A 295 -32.93 -45.83 18.28
N ASN A 296 -33.58 -44.85 17.64
CA ASN A 296 -33.91 -44.88 16.22
C ASN A 296 -33.55 -43.56 15.53
N TRP A 297 -32.48 -43.59 14.73
CA TRP A 297 -32.06 -42.47 13.89
C TRP A 297 -33.00 -42.31 12.68
N ARG A 298 -33.36 -41.07 12.35
CA ARG A 298 -34.19 -40.74 11.18
C ARG A 298 -33.35 -40.05 10.12
N GLU A 299 -33.54 -40.46 8.86
CA GLU A 299 -32.90 -39.84 7.70
C GLU A 299 -33.88 -38.86 7.03
N ILE A 300 -33.43 -37.63 6.72
CA ILE A 300 -34.25 -36.62 6.05
C ILE A 300 -33.75 -36.40 4.62
N HIS A 301 -34.14 -37.31 3.72
CA HIS A 301 -33.74 -37.37 2.30
C HIS A 301 -34.31 -36.25 1.41
N HIS A 302 -34.32 -35.00 1.89
CA HIS A 302 -34.92 -33.89 1.16
C HIS A 302 -33.90 -33.10 0.33
N LEU A 303 -34.04 -33.10 -1.01
CA LEU A 303 -33.09 -32.46 -1.93
C LEU A 303 -32.80 -30.99 -1.58
N VAL A 304 -33.83 -30.19 -1.25
CA VAL A 304 -33.66 -28.77 -0.92
C VAL A 304 -32.74 -28.55 0.28
N PHE A 305 -32.77 -29.45 1.27
CA PHE A 305 -31.90 -29.40 2.44
C PHE A 305 -30.45 -29.74 2.07
N HIS A 306 -30.21 -30.77 1.25
CA HIS A 306 -28.86 -31.07 0.75
C HIS A 306 -28.29 -29.94 -0.11
N VAL A 307 -29.09 -29.35 -1.01
CA VAL A 307 -28.66 -28.21 -1.84
C VAL A 307 -28.36 -26.99 -0.97
N ALA A 308 -29.13 -26.71 0.08
CA ALA A 308 -28.85 -25.63 1.02
C ALA A 308 -27.50 -25.81 1.74
N ASN A 309 -27.20 -27.02 2.23
CA ASN A 309 -25.91 -27.33 2.85
C ASN A 309 -24.75 -27.29 1.84
N ILE A 310 -24.96 -27.71 0.58
CA ILE A 310 -23.96 -27.54 -0.49
C ILE A 310 -23.68 -26.06 -0.74
N CYS A 311 -24.69 -25.17 -0.75
CA CYS A 311 -24.47 -23.73 -0.82
C CYS A 311 -23.61 -23.22 0.34
N PHE A 312 -23.81 -23.71 1.57
CA PHE A 312 -22.98 -23.36 2.73
C PHE A 312 -21.53 -23.89 2.60
N ILE A 313 -21.32 -25.13 2.15
CA ILE A 313 -19.97 -25.66 1.88
C ILE A 313 -19.26 -24.79 0.85
N VAL A 314 -19.89 -24.50 -0.29
CA VAL A 314 -19.26 -23.65 -1.33
C VAL A 314 -18.99 -22.25 -0.78
N ALA A 315 -19.90 -21.66 0.01
CA ALA A 315 -19.69 -20.36 0.66
C ALA A 315 -18.40 -20.33 1.50
N LEU A 316 -18.19 -21.37 2.33
CA LEU A 316 -17.05 -21.46 3.26
C LEU A 316 -15.74 -21.91 2.59
N VAL A 317 -15.80 -22.65 1.47
CA VAL A 317 -14.61 -23.19 0.78
C VAL A 317 -13.96 -22.18 -0.20
N ILE A 318 -14.68 -21.15 -0.66
CA ILE A 318 -14.15 -20.14 -1.61
C ILE A 318 -12.83 -19.54 -1.10
N PRO A 319 -11.74 -19.57 -1.89
CA PRO A 319 -10.45 -19.03 -1.47
C PRO A 319 -10.49 -17.56 -1.05
N THR A 320 -9.94 -17.26 0.13
CA THR A 320 -9.80 -15.91 0.69
C THR A 320 -8.92 -14.97 -0.16
N THR A 321 -8.18 -15.52 -1.12
CA THR A 321 -7.37 -14.80 -2.11
C THR A 321 -8.19 -14.11 -3.20
N LEU A 322 -9.47 -14.45 -3.37
CA LEU A 322 -10.32 -13.86 -4.41
C LEU A 322 -10.84 -12.48 -4.00
N THR A 323 -10.72 -11.49 -4.89
CA THR A 323 -11.10 -10.08 -4.64
C THR A 323 -12.60 -9.84 -4.42
N LEU A 324 -13.42 -10.87 -4.63
CA LEU A 324 -14.86 -10.93 -4.42
C LEU A 324 -15.28 -12.02 -3.41
N HIS A 325 -14.33 -12.67 -2.72
CA HIS A 325 -14.58 -13.76 -1.75
C HIS A 325 -15.76 -13.44 -0.81
N MET A 326 -15.72 -12.29 -0.13
CA MET A 326 -16.79 -11.87 0.80
C MET A 326 -18.16 -11.67 0.14
N ILE A 327 -18.23 -11.33 -1.16
CA ILE A 327 -19.52 -11.21 -1.86
C ILE A 327 -20.09 -12.59 -2.17
N PHE A 328 -19.26 -13.52 -2.65
CA PHE A 328 -19.70 -14.89 -2.91
C PHE A 328 -20.07 -15.64 -1.62
N LEU A 329 -19.26 -15.49 -0.55
CA LEU A 329 -19.56 -16.00 0.79
C LEU A 329 -20.95 -15.54 1.26
N ARG A 330 -21.22 -14.22 1.27
CA ARG A 330 -22.50 -13.67 1.74
C ARG A 330 -23.66 -14.00 0.80
N GLY A 331 -23.44 -14.03 -0.51
CA GLY A 331 -24.46 -14.42 -1.49
C GLY A 331 -24.88 -15.88 -1.36
N LEU A 332 -23.93 -16.80 -1.21
CA LEU A 332 -24.23 -18.23 -1.05
C LEU A 332 -24.82 -18.57 0.32
N LEU A 333 -24.39 -17.88 1.39
CA LEU A 333 -25.06 -17.95 2.70
C LEU A 333 -26.52 -17.46 2.60
N THR A 334 -26.77 -16.36 1.87
CA THR A 334 -28.14 -15.84 1.64
C THR A 334 -29.00 -16.87 0.87
N ILE A 335 -28.45 -17.49 -0.17
CA ILE A 335 -29.15 -18.55 -0.94
C ILE A 335 -29.42 -19.78 -0.06
N GLY A 336 -28.43 -20.26 0.71
CA GLY A 336 -28.61 -21.40 1.60
C GLY A 336 -29.65 -21.14 2.69
N CYS A 337 -29.66 -19.95 3.31
CA CYS A 337 -30.69 -19.57 4.29
C CYS A 337 -32.10 -19.55 3.66
N ALA A 338 -32.24 -19.04 2.44
CA ALA A 338 -33.53 -19.04 1.73
C ALA A 338 -34.03 -20.47 1.45
N LEU A 339 -33.14 -21.38 1.02
CA LEU A 339 -33.47 -22.79 0.82
C LEU A 339 -33.81 -23.50 2.14
N PHE A 340 -33.11 -23.18 3.24
CA PHE A 340 -33.43 -23.68 4.58
C PHE A 340 -34.80 -23.21 5.07
N ILE A 341 -35.21 -21.96 4.79
CA ILE A 341 -36.57 -21.48 5.09
C ILE A 341 -37.61 -22.28 4.29
N VAL A 342 -37.40 -22.49 2.99
CA VAL A 342 -38.31 -23.27 2.14
C VAL A 342 -38.43 -24.73 2.64
N TRP A 343 -37.34 -25.34 3.08
CA TRP A 343 -37.38 -26.67 3.70
C TRP A 343 -38.13 -26.66 5.05
N ALA A 344 -37.82 -25.70 5.92
CA ALA A 344 -38.41 -25.56 7.25
C ALA A 344 -39.93 -25.27 7.21
N THR A 345 -40.41 -24.54 6.21
CA THR A 345 -41.84 -24.22 6.04
C THR A 345 -42.61 -25.35 5.35
N LEU A 346 -42.15 -25.84 4.20
CA LEU A 346 -42.95 -26.71 3.34
C LEU A 346 -42.90 -28.20 3.72
N TYR A 347 -41.81 -28.66 4.35
CA TYR A 347 -41.55 -30.09 4.56
C TYR A 347 -41.32 -30.48 6.03
N ARG A 348 -40.95 -29.54 6.91
CA ARG A 348 -40.69 -29.79 8.35
C ARG A 348 -41.67 -29.09 9.30
N CYS A 349 -42.34 -28.02 8.87
CA CYS A 349 -43.06 -27.03 9.70
C CYS A 349 -42.41 -26.76 11.08
N ALA A 350 -41.11 -26.46 11.10
CA ALA A 350 -40.40 -26.07 12.31
C ALA A 350 -40.33 -24.54 12.40
N LEU A 351 -41.12 -23.95 13.30
CA LEU A 351 -41.30 -22.51 13.41
C LEU A 351 -40.01 -21.79 13.81
N ASP A 352 -39.30 -22.29 14.83
CA ASP A 352 -38.03 -21.69 15.28
C ASP A 352 -36.95 -21.74 14.19
N ILE A 353 -36.85 -22.86 13.46
CA ILE A 353 -35.90 -23.02 12.36
C ILE A 353 -36.18 -22.01 11.24
N MET A 354 -37.45 -21.74 10.96
CA MET A 354 -37.87 -20.72 10.01
C MET A 354 -37.56 -19.29 10.52
N ILE A 355 -37.79 -18.99 11.80
CA ILE A 355 -37.46 -17.67 12.40
C ILE A 355 -35.94 -17.42 12.36
N TRP A 356 -35.12 -18.35 12.86
CA TRP A 356 -33.67 -18.16 12.91
C TRP A 356 -33.05 -18.07 11.51
N ASN A 357 -33.46 -18.92 10.55
CA ASN A 357 -32.97 -18.78 9.18
C ASN A 357 -33.47 -17.49 8.49
N SER A 358 -34.63 -16.96 8.87
CA SER A 358 -35.07 -15.63 8.41
C SER A 358 -34.19 -14.51 8.96
N ALA A 359 -33.75 -14.59 10.23
CA ALA A 359 -32.79 -13.65 10.79
C ALA A 359 -31.41 -13.78 10.11
N PHE A 360 -30.92 -14.99 9.86
CA PHE A 360 -29.67 -15.24 9.12
C PHE A 360 -29.74 -14.69 7.68
N LEU A 361 -30.88 -14.87 7.01
CA LEU A 361 -31.15 -14.34 5.68
C LEU A 361 -31.05 -12.81 5.67
N ILE A 362 -31.72 -12.13 6.60
CA ILE A 362 -31.72 -10.66 6.69
C ILE A 362 -30.29 -10.12 6.92
N VAL A 363 -29.55 -10.67 7.89
CA VAL A 363 -28.17 -10.22 8.18
C VAL A 363 -27.24 -10.43 6.99
N ASN A 364 -27.27 -11.62 6.37
CA ASN A 364 -26.41 -11.90 5.20
C ASN A 364 -26.82 -11.10 3.96
N LEU A 365 -28.12 -10.88 3.73
CA LEU A 365 -28.63 -10.06 2.62
C LEU A 365 -28.24 -8.58 2.78
N LEU A 366 -28.38 -8.01 3.98
CA LEU A 366 -27.96 -6.63 4.25
C LEU A 366 -26.44 -6.45 4.04
N HIS A 367 -25.62 -7.40 4.53
CA HIS A 367 -24.17 -7.40 4.28
C HIS A 367 -23.83 -7.60 2.79
N PHE A 368 -24.56 -8.46 2.07
CA PHE A 368 -24.38 -8.67 0.63
C PHE A 368 -24.71 -7.40 -0.17
N LEU A 369 -25.85 -6.77 0.10
CA LEU A 369 -26.28 -5.51 -0.54
C LEU A 369 -25.31 -4.36 -0.24
N TYR A 370 -24.83 -4.24 1.01
CA TYR A 370 -23.78 -3.27 1.38
C TYR A 370 -22.48 -3.49 0.60
N LEU A 371 -22.02 -4.75 0.48
CA LEU A 371 -20.80 -5.08 -0.27
C LEU A 371 -20.96 -4.81 -1.78
N LEU A 372 -22.12 -5.09 -2.36
CA LEU A 372 -22.44 -4.74 -3.75
C LEU A 372 -22.47 -3.23 -3.96
N TYR A 373 -23.12 -2.48 -3.06
CA TYR A 373 -23.13 -1.01 -3.10
C TYR A 373 -21.71 -0.43 -3.05
N LYS A 374 -20.88 -0.92 -2.12
CA LYS A 374 -19.47 -0.52 -1.97
C LYS A 374 -18.56 -0.94 -3.13
N LYS A 375 -19.00 -1.86 -4.00
CA LYS A 375 -18.27 -2.30 -5.20
C LYS A 375 -18.84 -1.72 -6.50
N ARG A 376 -19.86 -0.85 -6.43
CA ARG A 376 -20.44 -0.19 -7.60
C ARG A 376 -19.40 0.69 -8.29
N PRO A 377 -19.11 0.50 -9.60
CA PRO A 377 -18.03 1.24 -10.26
C PRO A 377 -18.35 2.73 -10.35
N ILE A 378 -17.55 3.55 -9.68
CA ILE A 378 -17.66 5.02 -9.77
C ILE A 378 -17.22 5.49 -11.17
N LYS A 379 -18.14 6.18 -11.85
CA LYS A 379 -17.84 6.88 -13.10
C LYS A 379 -16.99 8.12 -12.78
N ILE A 380 -15.68 7.97 -12.95
CA ILE A 380 -14.73 9.08 -13.01
C ILE A 380 -14.94 9.81 -14.34
N GLU A 381 -14.74 11.13 -14.36
CA GLU A 381 -14.88 11.95 -15.57
C GLU A 381 -13.87 11.55 -16.66
N LYS A 382 -14.27 11.66 -17.94
CA LYS A 382 -13.45 11.23 -19.07
C LYS A 382 -12.09 11.93 -19.13
N GLU A 383 -12.03 13.23 -18.82
CA GLU A 383 -10.77 13.98 -18.82
C GLU A 383 -9.85 13.59 -17.66
N LEU A 384 -10.41 13.27 -16.49
CA LEU A 384 -9.66 12.87 -15.29
C LEU A 384 -9.22 11.38 -15.31
N THR A 385 -9.89 10.55 -16.10
CA THR A 385 -9.61 9.10 -16.23
C THR A 385 -8.14 8.83 -16.59
N GLY A 386 -7.54 9.67 -17.43
CA GLY A 386 -6.13 9.55 -17.83
C GLY A 386 -5.13 9.81 -16.69
N VAL A 387 -5.46 10.71 -15.76
CA VAL A 387 -4.69 10.97 -14.52
C VAL A 387 -4.90 9.85 -13.52
N TYR A 388 -6.16 9.50 -13.24
CA TYR A 388 -6.48 8.45 -12.26
C TYR A 388 -5.77 7.14 -12.59
N ARG A 389 -5.93 6.61 -13.82
CA ARG A 389 -5.36 5.31 -14.22
C ARG A 389 -3.83 5.27 -14.30
N ARG A 390 -3.16 6.43 -14.41
CA ARG A 390 -1.69 6.49 -14.58
C ARG A 390 -0.93 6.91 -13.31
N MET A 391 -1.56 7.67 -12.43
CA MET A 391 -0.92 8.21 -11.22
C MET A 391 -1.50 7.63 -9.92
N PHE A 392 -2.82 7.46 -9.82
CA PHE A 392 -3.52 7.19 -8.56
C PHE A 392 -3.96 5.72 -8.40
N GLU A 393 -4.58 5.14 -9.43
CA GLU A 393 -4.96 3.71 -9.48
C GLU A 393 -3.77 2.75 -9.29
N PRO A 394 -2.57 3.00 -9.88
CA PRO A 394 -1.41 2.12 -9.68
C PRO A 394 -0.84 2.15 -8.26
N LEU A 395 -1.26 3.13 -7.44
CA LEU A 395 -0.94 3.25 -6.01
C LEU A 395 -2.15 2.91 -5.11
N ARG A 396 -3.18 2.26 -5.66
CA ARG A 396 -4.41 1.81 -4.95
C ARG A 396 -5.27 2.93 -4.34
N VAL A 397 -5.12 4.18 -4.77
CA VAL A 397 -6.00 5.26 -4.31
C VAL A 397 -7.45 4.97 -4.75
N PRO A 398 -8.44 4.91 -3.84
CA PRO A 398 -9.81 4.54 -4.21
C PRO A 398 -10.48 5.56 -5.15
N PRO A 399 -11.34 5.12 -6.09
CA PRO A 399 -12.15 6.02 -6.93
C PRO A 399 -12.98 7.03 -6.12
N GLU A 400 -13.44 6.64 -4.93
CA GLU A 400 -14.21 7.46 -4.00
C GLU A 400 -13.39 8.65 -3.52
N LEU A 401 -12.14 8.40 -3.12
CA LEU A 401 -11.22 9.38 -2.56
C LEU A 401 -10.69 10.32 -3.65
N PHE A 402 -10.35 9.76 -4.83
CA PHE A 402 -9.98 10.57 -5.99
C PHE A 402 -11.14 11.47 -6.44
N LYS A 403 -12.39 10.99 -6.43
CA LYS A 403 -13.57 11.81 -6.76
C LYS A 403 -13.81 12.93 -5.73
N ARG A 404 -13.52 12.73 -4.45
CA ARG A 404 -13.56 13.81 -3.44
C ARG A 404 -12.50 14.88 -3.73
N LEU A 405 -11.25 14.45 -3.90
CA LEU A 405 -10.10 15.29 -4.26
C LEU A 405 -10.37 16.19 -5.48
N THR A 406 -10.94 15.64 -6.55
CA THR A 406 -11.21 16.41 -7.79
C THR A 406 -12.56 17.10 -7.79
N GLY A 407 -13.48 16.74 -6.89
CA GLY A 407 -14.88 17.16 -6.94
C GLY A 407 -15.22 18.42 -6.14
N GLN A 408 -14.48 18.74 -5.07
CA GLN A 408 -14.82 19.85 -4.16
C GLN A 408 -13.89 21.08 -4.31
N PHE A 409 -12.63 20.88 -4.71
CA PHE A 409 -11.58 21.90 -4.60
C PHE A 409 -10.78 22.12 -5.89
N CYS A 410 -11.30 21.69 -7.03
CA CYS A 410 -10.57 21.62 -8.29
C CYS A 410 -11.30 22.27 -9.47
N ASN A 411 -10.55 22.83 -10.41
CA ASN A 411 -11.06 23.47 -11.64
C ASN A 411 -10.26 22.97 -12.87
N ILE A 412 -10.94 22.67 -13.97
CA ILE A 412 -10.30 22.21 -15.22
C ILE A 412 -10.18 23.38 -16.22
N GLN A 413 -9.05 24.07 -16.15
CA GLN A 413 -8.76 25.23 -16.97
C GLN A 413 -8.27 24.84 -18.37
N THR A 414 -8.34 25.78 -19.32
CA THR A 414 -7.92 25.59 -20.72
C THR A 414 -7.03 26.76 -21.15
N LEU A 415 -5.89 26.45 -21.74
CA LEU A 415 -4.87 27.41 -22.17
C LEU A 415 -4.61 27.20 -23.68
N LYS A 416 -4.85 28.21 -24.51
CA LYS A 416 -4.60 28.14 -25.96
C LYS A 416 -3.08 28.18 -26.24
N LYS A 417 -2.67 27.58 -27.36
CA LYS A 417 -1.28 27.66 -27.87
C LYS A 417 -0.76 29.11 -27.84
N GLY A 418 0.42 29.32 -27.29
CA GLY A 418 1.06 30.63 -27.11
C GLY A 418 0.64 31.41 -25.86
N GLN A 419 -0.38 30.97 -25.10
CA GLN A 419 -0.71 31.61 -23.83
C GLN A 419 0.18 31.11 -22.68
N THR A 420 0.53 32.03 -21.78
CA THR A 420 1.42 31.79 -20.64
C THR A 420 0.64 31.23 -19.44
N TYR A 421 1.16 30.16 -18.83
CA TYR A 421 0.67 29.61 -17.55
C TYR A 421 1.28 30.39 -16.37
N ALA A 422 2.60 30.54 -16.38
CA ALA A 422 3.37 31.30 -15.40
C ALA A 422 4.51 32.07 -16.10
N ALA A 423 4.81 33.26 -15.62
CA ALA A 423 5.86 34.12 -16.14
C ALA A 423 6.94 34.38 -15.07
N GLU A 424 8.20 34.26 -15.49
CA GLU A 424 9.41 34.49 -14.69
C GLU A 424 9.36 35.84 -13.97
N ASP A 425 9.65 35.84 -12.67
CA ASP A 425 9.63 36.98 -11.74
C ASP A 425 8.29 37.76 -11.64
N LYS A 426 7.20 37.21 -12.19
CA LYS A 426 5.87 37.86 -12.24
C LYS A 426 4.77 37.05 -11.57
N THR A 427 4.66 35.75 -11.87
CA THR A 427 3.57 34.91 -11.33
C THR A 427 3.91 34.43 -9.92
N SER A 428 2.95 34.56 -8.99
CA SER A 428 2.99 33.99 -7.64
C SER A 428 3.02 32.47 -7.67
N VAL A 429 3.80 31.85 -6.77
CA VAL A 429 3.81 30.38 -6.55
C VAL A 429 2.75 29.92 -5.54
N ASP A 430 2.24 30.82 -4.70
CA ASP A 430 1.43 30.46 -3.54
C ASP A 430 0.00 30.02 -3.90
N ASP A 431 -0.46 30.33 -5.11
CA ASP A 431 -1.87 30.19 -5.50
C ASP A 431 -2.38 28.74 -5.57
N ARG A 432 -1.57 27.81 -6.11
CA ARG A 432 -2.10 26.61 -6.80
C ARG A 432 -1.14 25.42 -6.89
N LEU A 433 -1.71 24.26 -7.23
CA LEU A 433 -1.00 23.09 -7.77
C LEU A 433 -1.80 22.53 -8.96
N SER A 434 -1.12 22.12 -10.04
CA SER A 434 -1.76 21.74 -11.29
C SER A 434 -1.16 20.48 -11.95
N ILE A 435 -2.00 19.71 -12.64
CA ILE A 435 -1.61 18.53 -13.46
C ILE A 435 -2.09 18.73 -14.90
N LEU A 436 -1.21 18.52 -15.88
CA LEU A 436 -1.55 18.62 -17.29
C LEU A 436 -2.43 17.42 -17.72
N LEU A 437 -3.64 17.67 -18.24
CA LEU A 437 -4.57 16.61 -18.68
C LEU A 437 -4.43 16.30 -20.18
N LYS A 438 -4.22 17.34 -20.99
CA LYS A 438 -4.11 17.26 -22.45
C LYS A 438 -3.26 18.42 -22.96
N GLY A 439 -2.57 18.21 -24.08
CA GLY A 439 -1.69 19.20 -24.70
C GLY A 439 -0.24 19.03 -24.26
N LYS A 440 0.56 20.08 -24.47
CA LYS A 440 2.00 20.12 -24.18
C LYS A 440 2.36 21.54 -23.76
N MET A 441 3.15 21.69 -22.70
CA MET A 441 3.68 22.99 -22.28
C MET A 441 5.19 23.02 -22.43
N LYS A 442 5.73 24.20 -22.75
CA LYS A 442 7.16 24.49 -22.89
C LYS A 442 7.62 25.28 -21.67
N VAL A 443 8.68 24.82 -21.01
CA VAL A 443 9.36 25.54 -19.93
C VAL A 443 10.61 26.24 -20.49
N SER A 444 10.85 27.48 -20.07
CA SER A 444 12.02 28.26 -20.44
C SER A 444 12.50 29.15 -19.30
N TYR A 445 13.82 29.31 -19.17
CA TYR A 445 14.47 30.24 -18.26
C TYR A 445 15.18 31.33 -19.06
N ARG A 446 14.87 32.62 -18.82
CA ARG A 446 15.40 33.77 -19.58
C ARG A 446 15.28 33.60 -21.10
N GLY A 447 14.19 32.98 -21.55
CA GLY A 447 13.94 32.65 -22.97
C GLY A 447 14.65 31.38 -23.49
N HIS A 448 15.65 30.85 -22.80
CA HIS A 448 16.28 29.57 -23.15
C HIS A 448 15.33 28.42 -22.81
N PHE A 449 15.10 27.51 -23.76
CA PHE A 449 14.29 26.31 -23.53
C PHE A 449 14.96 25.39 -22.50
N LEU A 450 14.14 24.82 -21.61
CA LEU A 450 14.56 23.83 -20.61
C LEU A 450 14.01 22.44 -20.94
N HIS A 451 12.72 22.21 -20.71
CA HIS A 451 12.06 20.93 -20.96
C HIS A 451 10.58 21.13 -21.35
N ASN A 452 9.94 20.04 -21.80
CA ASN A 452 8.51 20.02 -22.11
C ASN A 452 7.75 19.28 -21.00
N ILE A 453 6.58 19.80 -20.61
CA ILE A 453 5.65 19.14 -19.69
C ILE A 453 4.57 18.45 -20.53
N TYR A 454 4.30 17.18 -20.21
CA TYR A 454 3.40 16.29 -20.94
C TYR A 454 2.21 15.81 -20.07
N PRO A 455 1.13 15.25 -20.66
CA PRO A 455 -0.05 14.86 -19.90
C PRO A 455 0.20 13.79 -18.83
N CYS A 456 -0.30 14.05 -17.62
CA CYS A 456 -0.03 13.34 -16.35
C CYS A 456 1.37 13.57 -15.75
N ALA A 457 1.98 14.71 -16.04
CA ALA A 457 2.95 15.37 -15.16
C ALA A 457 2.30 16.55 -14.43
N PHE A 458 2.84 16.92 -13.27
CA PHE A 458 2.51 18.19 -12.61
C PHE A 458 3.14 19.36 -13.40
N ILE A 459 2.56 20.55 -13.28
CA ILE A 459 3.10 21.76 -13.95
C ILE A 459 4.12 22.44 -13.03
N ASP A 460 3.74 22.61 -11.77
CA ASP A 460 4.26 23.52 -10.72
C ASP A 460 4.72 22.75 -9.46
N SER A 461 5.09 21.47 -9.64
CA SER A 461 5.60 20.58 -8.59
C SER A 461 6.88 21.06 -7.88
N PRO A 462 7.91 21.63 -8.55
CA PRO A 462 9.07 22.20 -7.85
C PRO A 462 8.65 23.36 -6.95
N GLU A 463 7.87 24.31 -7.48
CA GLU A 463 7.42 25.51 -6.78
C GLU A 463 6.55 25.18 -5.56
N PHE A 464 5.61 24.23 -5.70
CA PHE A 464 4.77 23.78 -4.59
C PHE A 464 5.56 23.10 -3.46
N ARG A 465 6.71 22.47 -3.77
CA ARG A 465 7.56 21.79 -2.79
C ARG A 465 8.61 22.70 -2.15
N SER A 466 9.20 23.63 -2.91
CA SER A 466 10.31 24.48 -2.42
C SER A 466 9.84 25.65 -1.57
N THR A 467 8.57 26.06 -1.72
CA THR A 467 8.04 27.28 -1.10
C THR A 467 7.19 26.97 0.13
N GLN A 468 7.20 27.85 1.13
CA GLN A 468 6.19 27.86 2.19
C GLN A 468 5.12 28.91 1.88
N MET A 469 3.89 28.67 2.33
CA MET A 469 2.73 29.50 1.97
C MET A 469 2.84 30.93 2.52
N ASN A 470 2.41 31.91 1.73
CA ASN A 470 2.45 33.35 2.04
C ASN A 470 3.87 33.96 2.11
N ARG A 471 4.85 33.37 1.43
CA ARG A 471 6.24 33.87 1.40
C ARG A 471 6.48 34.87 0.26
N GLY A 472 5.53 35.03 -0.65
CA GLY A 472 5.60 36.01 -1.76
C GLY A 472 6.59 35.63 -2.86
N GLU A 473 7.02 34.36 -2.88
CA GLU A 473 7.92 33.82 -3.89
C GLU A 473 7.21 33.73 -5.26
N LYS A 474 8.02 33.71 -6.32
CA LYS A 474 7.54 33.77 -7.70
C LYS A 474 8.16 32.68 -8.55
N PHE A 475 7.45 32.32 -9.62
CA PHE A 475 7.96 31.37 -10.60
C PHE A 475 9.31 31.83 -11.15
N GLN A 476 10.33 30.98 -11.01
CA GLN A 476 11.68 31.23 -11.49
C GLN A 476 11.83 30.90 -12.99
N VAL A 477 10.78 30.36 -13.62
CA VAL A 477 10.74 29.97 -15.03
C VAL A 477 9.46 30.46 -15.70
N THR A 478 9.52 30.67 -17.01
CA THR A 478 8.33 30.96 -17.83
C THR A 478 7.80 29.66 -18.43
N ILE A 479 6.50 29.40 -18.25
CA ILE A 479 5.78 28.20 -18.73
C ILE A 479 4.70 28.65 -19.72
N VAL A 480 4.75 28.14 -20.96
CA VAL A 480 3.83 28.52 -22.05
C VAL A 480 3.18 27.29 -22.66
N ALA A 481 1.90 27.39 -23.05
CA ALA A 481 1.22 26.37 -23.83
C ALA A 481 1.86 26.22 -25.23
N ASP A 482 2.55 25.10 -25.47
CA ASP A 482 3.08 24.76 -26.80
C ASP A 482 1.96 24.23 -27.70
N ASP A 483 0.91 23.63 -27.14
CA ASP A 483 -0.35 23.31 -27.83
C ASP A 483 -1.55 23.74 -26.98
N THR A 484 -2.77 23.66 -27.51
CA THR A 484 -3.98 23.92 -26.71
C THR A 484 -4.09 22.90 -25.57
N CYS A 485 -3.82 23.36 -24.36
CA CYS A 485 -3.75 22.55 -23.15
C CYS A 485 -5.06 22.57 -22.37
N ARG A 486 -5.40 21.45 -21.72
CA ARG A 486 -6.30 21.44 -20.56
C ARG A 486 -5.52 20.95 -19.35
N PHE A 487 -5.70 21.60 -18.21
CA PHE A 487 -5.03 21.22 -16.97
C PHE A 487 -6.00 21.26 -15.79
N LEU A 488 -5.76 20.34 -14.87
CA LEU A 488 -6.40 20.24 -13.57
C LEU A 488 -5.70 21.22 -12.62
N CYS A 489 -6.44 22.00 -11.85
CA CYS A 489 -5.90 23.04 -10.97
C CYS A 489 -6.62 23.01 -9.61
N TRP A 490 -5.87 22.79 -8.54
CA TRP A 490 -6.32 23.01 -7.16
C TRP A 490 -5.81 24.36 -6.64
N SER A 491 -6.54 24.97 -5.70
CA SER A 491 -6.00 26.04 -4.85
C SER A 491 -5.08 25.42 -3.80
N ARG A 492 -3.94 26.07 -3.51
CA ARG A 492 -2.93 25.56 -2.56
C ARG A 492 -3.53 25.30 -1.18
N GLU A 493 -4.11 26.33 -0.57
CA GLU A 493 -4.76 26.30 0.74
C GLU A 493 -5.75 25.12 0.87
N ARG A 494 -6.65 25.00 -0.12
CA ARG A 494 -7.73 24.00 -0.12
C ARG A 494 -7.21 22.58 -0.33
N LEU A 495 -6.14 22.42 -1.11
CA LEU A 495 -5.48 21.13 -1.29
C LEU A 495 -4.75 20.72 0.00
N THR A 496 -3.97 21.61 0.60
CA THR A 496 -3.24 21.33 1.86
C THR A 496 -4.21 20.88 2.95
N PHE A 497 -5.27 21.66 3.22
CA PHE A 497 -6.30 21.30 4.21
C PHE A 497 -6.99 19.96 3.92
N PHE A 498 -7.25 19.64 2.64
CA PHE A 498 -7.83 18.36 2.26
C PHE A 498 -6.86 17.20 2.49
N LEU A 499 -5.57 17.37 2.18
CA LEU A 499 -4.54 16.35 2.40
C LEU A 499 -4.27 16.12 3.89
N GLU A 500 -4.27 17.18 4.71
CA GLU A 500 -4.20 17.08 6.18
C GLU A 500 -5.35 16.23 6.76
N SER A 501 -6.55 16.31 6.17
CA SER A 501 -7.70 15.48 6.54
C SER A 501 -7.64 14.03 6.04
N GLU A 502 -6.73 13.71 5.09
CA GLU A 502 -6.64 12.43 4.38
C GLU A 502 -5.18 11.95 4.32
N PRO A 503 -4.58 11.49 5.44
CA PRO A 503 -3.12 11.28 5.56
C PRO A 503 -2.54 10.27 4.58
N PHE A 504 -3.31 9.25 4.17
CA PHE A 504 -2.90 8.34 3.08
C PHE A 504 -2.71 9.10 1.75
N LEU A 505 -3.57 10.07 1.46
CA LEU A 505 -3.47 10.86 0.23
C LEU A 505 -2.38 11.92 0.31
N TYR A 506 -2.14 12.51 1.48
CA TYR A 506 -0.99 13.39 1.75
C TYR A 506 0.33 12.70 1.35
N GLU A 507 0.55 11.49 1.84
CA GLU A 507 1.76 10.71 1.53
C GLU A 507 1.85 10.37 0.04
N ILE A 508 0.75 9.94 -0.58
CA ILE A 508 0.70 9.68 -2.03
C ILE A 508 1.05 10.95 -2.83
N PHE A 509 0.57 12.13 -2.43
CA PHE A 509 0.94 13.40 -3.07
C PHE A 509 2.43 13.73 -2.87
N ARG A 510 2.96 13.57 -1.65
CA ARG A 510 4.38 13.81 -1.33
C ARG A 510 5.30 13.01 -2.25
N TYR A 511 5.07 11.70 -2.38
CA TYR A 511 5.86 10.83 -3.25
C TYR A 511 5.62 11.05 -4.76
N LEU A 512 4.40 11.38 -5.19
CA LEU A 512 4.12 11.72 -6.59
C LEU A 512 4.79 13.03 -7.03
N ILE A 513 4.74 14.07 -6.20
CA ILE A 513 5.40 15.37 -6.45
C ILE A 513 6.92 15.18 -6.49
N GLY A 514 7.49 14.46 -5.52
CA GLY A 514 8.92 14.20 -5.48
C GLY A 514 9.43 13.47 -6.72
N LYS A 515 8.72 12.42 -7.16
CA LYS A 515 9.01 11.74 -8.43
C LYS A 515 8.92 12.68 -9.64
N ASP A 516 7.90 13.52 -9.71
CA ASP A 516 7.70 14.44 -10.84
C ASP A 516 8.85 15.44 -10.97
N ILE A 517 9.34 15.97 -9.85
CA ILE A 517 10.55 16.80 -9.78
C ILE A 517 11.77 16.04 -10.32
N THR A 518 12.00 14.81 -9.88
CA THR A 518 13.11 13.96 -10.36
C THR A 518 13.03 13.70 -11.88
N ASN A 519 11.85 13.42 -12.43
CA ASN A 519 11.67 13.28 -13.89
C ASN A 519 11.99 14.58 -14.65
N LYS A 520 11.58 15.74 -14.11
CA LYS A 520 11.88 17.06 -14.70
C LYS A 520 13.37 17.35 -14.68
N LEU A 521 14.08 17.01 -13.60
CA LEU A 521 15.53 17.17 -13.49
C LEU A 521 16.29 16.33 -14.51
N TYR A 522 15.94 15.04 -14.68
CA TYR A 522 16.52 14.22 -15.76
C TYR A 522 16.23 14.82 -17.15
N SER A 523 15.07 15.45 -17.34
CA SER A 523 14.71 16.14 -18.59
C SER A 523 15.50 17.43 -18.85
N LEU A 524 16.21 17.99 -17.87
CA LEU A 524 17.15 19.11 -18.06
C LEU A 524 18.55 18.63 -18.51
N ASN A 525 18.90 17.39 -18.19
CA ASN A 525 20.23 16.82 -18.43
C ASN A 525 20.34 16.05 -19.75
N ASP A 526 19.27 15.99 -20.57
CA ASP A 526 19.28 15.33 -21.87
C ASP A 526 20.20 16.07 -22.86
N PRO A 527 21.32 15.46 -23.31
CA PRO A 527 22.29 16.14 -24.18
C PRO A 527 21.73 16.47 -25.56
N THR A 528 20.68 15.76 -26.02
CA THR A 528 20.08 15.98 -27.36
C THR A 528 19.39 17.35 -27.49
N LEU A 529 19.13 18.03 -26.37
CA LEU A 529 18.53 19.37 -26.35
C LEU A 529 19.55 20.52 -26.44
N ASN A 530 20.82 20.28 -26.08
CA ASN A 530 21.86 21.33 -26.05
C ASN A 530 22.51 21.58 -27.43
N ASP A 531 22.59 20.56 -28.27
CA ASP A 531 23.45 20.50 -29.46
C ASP A 531 23.23 21.66 -30.47
N LYS A 532 21.99 22.15 -30.60
CA LYS A 532 21.64 23.17 -31.59
C LYS A 532 21.99 24.62 -31.23
N ASN A 533 22.38 24.92 -29.98
CA ASN A 533 22.62 26.31 -29.52
C ASN A 533 23.91 26.51 -28.72
N ALA A 534 24.75 25.49 -28.51
CA ALA A 534 25.91 25.58 -27.62
C ALA A 534 26.95 26.66 -27.98
N LYS A 535 27.01 27.12 -29.24
CA LYS A 535 27.99 28.12 -29.72
C LYS A 535 27.56 29.59 -29.51
N ARG A 536 27.12 29.95 -28.30
CA ARG A 536 27.13 31.32 -27.72
C ARG A 536 26.52 31.32 -26.30
N LEU A 537 27.32 31.06 -25.27
CA LEU A 537 26.93 31.28 -23.87
C LEU A 537 28.10 31.71 -23.00
N GLU A 538 28.42 33.00 -23.03
CA GLU A 538 29.19 33.62 -21.94
C GLU A 538 28.33 33.69 -20.67
N ARG A 539 28.97 33.57 -19.50
CA ARG A 539 28.29 33.26 -18.23
C ARG A 539 27.51 34.45 -17.65
N LYS A 540 26.22 34.23 -17.32
CA LYS A 540 25.61 34.55 -15.99
C LYS A 540 24.15 34.05 -15.78
N PRO A 541 23.90 32.73 -15.66
CA PRO A 541 22.63 32.18 -15.13
C PRO A 541 22.49 32.36 -13.60
N SER A 542 21.33 32.11 -13.00
CA SER A 542 21.06 32.32 -11.56
C SER A 542 21.78 31.32 -10.64
N LEU A 543 22.07 31.76 -9.42
CA LEU A 543 22.85 31.04 -8.41
C LEU A 543 22.27 29.64 -8.07
N CYS A 544 20.95 29.54 -7.95
CA CYS A 544 20.23 28.29 -7.65
C CYS A 544 20.40 27.23 -8.75
N SER A 545 20.46 27.65 -10.02
CA SER A 545 20.69 26.74 -11.16
C SER A 545 22.14 26.27 -11.28
N GLN A 546 23.10 27.03 -10.72
CA GLN A 546 24.51 26.71 -10.86
C GLN A 546 24.92 25.55 -9.96
N ILE A 547 24.69 25.62 -8.65
CA ILE A 547 25.47 24.74 -7.73
C ILE A 547 25.10 23.25 -7.91
N SER A 548 23.81 22.90 -7.92
CA SER A 548 23.35 21.52 -8.15
C SER A 548 23.84 20.95 -9.51
N VAL A 549 23.55 21.65 -10.61
CA VAL A 549 23.84 21.14 -11.97
C VAL A 549 25.34 21.22 -12.30
N MET A 550 26.07 22.18 -11.74
CA MET A 550 27.50 22.39 -12.03
C MET A 550 28.42 21.53 -11.13
N GLN A 551 27.99 21.17 -9.91
CA GLN A 551 28.63 20.07 -9.17
C GLN A 551 28.40 18.74 -9.87
N MET A 552 27.17 18.46 -10.30
CA MET A 552 26.85 17.25 -11.10
C MET A 552 27.60 17.24 -12.45
N ARG A 553 27.83 18.41 -13.06
CA ARG A 553 28.68 18.54 -14.25
C ARG A 553 30.15 18.26 -13.95
N ASN A 554 30.68 18.72 -12.82
CA ASN A 554 32.07 18.46 -12.45
C ASN A 554 32.32 16.97 -12.12
N SER A 555 31.34 16.26 -11.54
CA SER A 555 31.43 14.82 -11.29
C SER A 555 31.13 13.93 -12.52
N MET A 556 30.52 14.47 -13.59
CA MET A 556 30.26 13.74 -14.84
C MET A 556 31.18 14.14 -16.01
N ALA A 557 31.82 15.32 -15.99
CA ALA A 557 32.71 15.79 -17.06
C ALA A 557 34.19 15.47 -16.82
N SER A 558 34.54 14.86 -15.68
CA SER A 558 35.89 14.35 -15.40
C SER A 558 36.20 13.02 -16.10
N SER A 559 35.21 12.40 -16.79
CA SER A 559 35.32 11.07 -17.39
C SER A 559 35.20 11.05 -18.93
N SER A 560 35.42 12.17 -19.62
CA SER A 560 35.45 12.21 -21.09
C SER A 560 36.35 13.32 -21.64
N ASP A 561 37.67 13.16 -21.49
CA ASP A 561 38.73 13.55 -22.43
C ASP A 561 40.11 13.39 -21.75
N SER A 562 40.73 12.21 -21.88
CA SER A 562 42.07 11.95 -21.33
C SER A 562 42.92 10.91 -22.10
N GLU A 563 42.60 10.63 -23.37
CA GLU A 563 43.56 10.08 -24.34
C GLU A 563 44.41 11.20 -24.97
N ASP A 564 45.11 11.99 -24.15
CA ASP A 564 46.32 12.72 -24.56
C ASP A 564 47.08 13.28 -23.34
N GLY A 565 47.79 12.39 -22.63
CA GLY A 565 48.59 12.75 -21.45
C GLY A 565 49.85 11.90 -21.20
N LEU A 566 50.06 10.84 -21.98
CA LEU A 566 51.09 9.81 -21.73
C LEU A 566 52.45 10.12 -22.37
N GLN A 567 52.91 11.38 -22.32
CA GLN A 567 54.17 11.82 -22.93
C GLN A 567 55.07 12.70 -22.05
N HIS A 568 54.72 12.97 -20.78
CA HIS A 568 55.43 13.99 -20.00
C HIS A 568 55.85 13.62 -18.55
N PHE A 569 56.28 12.37 -18.32
CA PHE A 569 56.86 11.97 -17.00
C PHE A 569 58.08 11.04 -17.02
N LEU A 570 58.68 10.72 -18.18
CA LEU A 570 59.83 9.78 -18.27
C LEU A 570 61.01 10.28 -19.13
N ARG A 571 61.56 11.46 -18.77
CA ARG A 571 62.93 11.95 -19.03
C ARG A 571 63.09 13.32 -18.33
N GLY A 572 64.14 13.63 -17.57
CA GLY A 572 65.20 12.78 -17.01
C GLY A 572 66.55 13.53 -16.88
N THR A 573 66.93 13.93 -15.66
CA THR A 573 68.25 14.54 -15.26
C THR A 573 68.54 15.93 -15.89
N SER A 574 69.28 16.90 -15.31
CA SER A 574 70.14 17.03 -14.10
C SER A 574 69.98 18.49 -13.53
N THR A 575 70.65 19.05 -12.51
CA THR A 575 71.73 18.68 -11.55
C THR A 575 71.71 19.66 -10.36
N ALA A 576 72.21 19.27 -9.17
CA ALA A 576 72.77 20.14 -8.10
C ALA A 576 71.85 21.23 -7.43
N SER A 577 72.05 21.68 -6.18
CA SER A 577 72.89 21.21 -5.06
C SER A 577 72.45 21.79 -3.69
N SER A 578 72.35 20.92 -2.68
CA SER A 578 72.83 21.08 -1.27
C SER A 578 72.42 22.25 -0.35
N ILE A 579 72.07 21.88 0.91
CA ILE A 579 72.40 22.60 2.19
C ILE A 579 71.57 23.89 2.47
N GLN A 580 71.09 24.24 3.69
CA GLN A 580 71.35 23.77 5.07
C GLN A 580 70.09 23.79 6.00
N TYR A 581 70.25 23.36 7.27
CA TYR A 581 69.38 23.68 8.43
C TYR A 581 69.25 25.22 8.61
N SER A 582 68.29 25.81 9.37
CA SER A 582 67.74 25.41 10.68
C SER A 582 66.43 26.11 11.09
N SER A 583 65.66 25.44 11.94
CA SER A 583 64.87 25.93 13.09
C SER A 583 64.29 27.36 13.13
N CYS A 584 62.95 27.44 13.17
CA CYS A 584 62.19 27.91 14.34
C CYS A 584 60.76 27.34 14.28
#